data_AF-A0A9P0NWX6-F1
#
_entry.id   AF-A0A9P0NWX6-F1
#
_cell.length_a   1.000
_cell.length_b   1.000
_cell.length_c   1.000
_cell.angle_alpha   90.00
_cell.angle_beta   90.00
_cell.angle_gamma   90.00
#
_symmetry.space_group_name_H-M   'P 1'
#
loop_
_entity.id
_entity.type
_entity.pdbx_description
1 polymer ?
#
loop_
_entity_poly.entity_id
_entity_poly.type
_entity_poly.pdbx_seq_one_letter_code
_entity_poly.pdbx_strand_id
1 'polypeptide(L)'
;MELDTLYRRYCVRLKHALYLSFLTVATVTSVGLLISTCVLHAQDLQHSALPIAAISALSVVLLAVLAACQLPAVLSSDSWMCASSLLATATVTVATILLAGRHAPLPLFALLVAAHTMLPLSKVVAGALAAIVTVACMATSIAYKINTHPNSFYSQLIPETAMLIAASCTGIYYRRMTEEAHRRTFVGTRTCIESRVKLECEKEQQEQLLLSVIPAYIAAEVKRSIMLKMADACQQEQSNRSFHEMYVQRHNNVSILYADIVNFTPLSEQLSASDLVKTLNELFGRFDQIAQVKHHFS
;
A
#
# COMPACT_ATOMS: atom_id res chain seq x y z
N MET A 1 6.42 -2.70 15.84
CA MET A 1 5.93 -1.34 16.19
C MET A 1 5.96 -0.40 14.99
N GLU A 2 7.08 -0.24 14.26
CA GLU A 2 7.14 0.67 13.09
C GLU A 2 6.28 0.24 11.89
N LEU A 3 6.12 -1.07 11.65
CA LEU A 3 5.32 -1.55 10.53
C LEU A 3 3.82 -1.28 10.72
N ASP A 4 3.33 -1.37 11.96
CA ASP A 4 1.92 -1.11 12.29
C ASP A 4 1.58 0.38 12.16
N THR A 5 2.52 1.27 12.46
CA THR A 5 2.35 2.72 12.26
C THR A 5 2.40 3.08 10.78
N LEU A 6 3.28 2.44 10.00
CA LEU A 6 3.32 2.56 8.53
C LEU A 6 2.02 2.05 7.89
N TYR A 7 1.49 0.92 8.37
CA TYR A 7 0.21 0.37 7.96
C TYR A 7 -0.94 1.33 8.25
N ARG A 8 -0.99 1.87 9.47
CA ARG A 8 -2.04 2.84 9.85
C ARG A 8 -1.99 4.08 8.96
N ARG A 9 -0.80 4.62 8.67
CA ARG A 9 -0.62 5.76 7.75
C ARG A 9 -1.02 5.42 6.32
N TYR A 10 -0.64 4.24 5.82
CA TYR A 10 -1.03 3.77 4.50
C TYR A 10 -2.57 3.64 4.38
N CYS A 11 -3.22 3.04 5.37
CA CYS A 11 -4.68 2.92 5.40
C CYS A 11 -5.38 4.28 5.45
N VAL A 12 -4.87 5.24 6.22
CA VAL A 12 -5.42 6.61 6.26
C VAL A 12 -5.25 7.29 4.90
N ARG A 13 -4.08 7.19 4.27
CA ARG A 13 -3.83 7.76 2.93
C ARG A 13 -4.69 7.11 1.85
N LEU A 14 -4.86 5.80 1.89
CA LEU A 14 -5.69 5.06 0.95
C LEU A 14 -7.16 5.41 1.11
N LYS A 15 -7.68 5.46 2.35
CA LYS A 15 -9.03 5.94 2.64
C LYS A 15 -9.26 7.37 2.15
N HIS A 16 -8.27 8.24 2.34
CA HIS A 16 -8.33 9.61 1.87
C HIS A 16 -8.38 9.71 0.34
N ALA A 17 -7.50 9.01 -0.36
CA ALA A 17 -7.47 8.99 -1.82
C ALA A 17 -8.78 8.43 -2.41
N LEU A 18 -9.30 7.35 -1.83
CA LEU A 18 -10.56 6.73 -2.25
C LEU A 18 -11.75 7.68 -2.02
N TYR A 19 -11.80 8.33 -0.85
CA TYR A 19 -12.84 9.30 -0.52
C TYR A 19 -12.82 10.53 -1.43
N LEU A 20 -11.64 11.06 -1.74
CA LEU A 20 -11.50 12.17 -2.68
C LEU A 20 -11.97 11.76 -4.08
N SER A 21 -11.59 10.56 -4.54
CA SER A 21 -12.04 10.04 -5.83
C SER A 21 -13.56 9.82 -5.90
N PHE A 22 -14.20 9.39 -4.79
CA PHE A 22 -15.65 9.31 -4.70
C PHE A 22 -16.29 10.69 -4.88
N LEU A 23 -15.78 11.67 -4.15
CA LEU A 23 -16.37 13.01 -4.11
C LEU A 23 -16.22 13.74 -5.45
N THR A 24 -15.11 13.54 -6.17
CA THR A 24 -14.94 14.06 -7.53
C THR A 24 -15.86 13.37 -8.54
N VAL A 25 -16.05 12.05 -8.46
CA VAL A 25 -17.01 11.35 -9.32
C VAL A 25 -18.44 11.79 -9.01
N ALA A 26 -18.80 11.98 -7.74
CA ALA A 26 -20.10 12.48 -7.31
C ALA A 26 -20.38 13.90 -7.80
N THR A 27 -19.42 14.82 -7.72
CA THR A 27 -19.58 16.19 -8.23
C THR A 27 -19.71 16.19 -9.75
N VAL A 28 -18.84 15.47 -10.47
CA VAL A 28 -18.89 15.39 -11.94
C VAL A 28 -20.21 14.79 -12.42
N THR A 29 -20.69 13.72 -11.77
CA THR A 29 -21.99 13.12 -12.11
C THR A 29 -23.14 14.09 -11.82
N SER A 30 -23.16 14.77 -10.67
CA SER A 30 -24.21 15.76 -10.37
C SER A 30 -24.25 16.93 -11.35
N VAL A 31 -23.08 17.43 -11.78
CA VAL A 31 -22.96 18.51 -12.78
C VAL A 31 -23.38 18.01 -14.16
N GLY A 32 -23.01 16.78 -14.54
CA GLY A 32 -23.47 16.16 -15.79
C GLY A 32 -24.98 16.00 -15.83
N LEU A 33 -25.60 15.59 -14.71
CA LEU A 33 -27.05 15.49 -14.58
C LEU A 33 -27.72 16.87 -14.68
N LEU A 34 -27.15 17.91 -14.08
CA LEU A 34 -27.62 19.30 -14.24
C LEU A 34 -27.63 19.74 -15.69
N ILE A 35 -26.51 19.58 -16.38
CA ILE A 35 -26.37 19.96 -17.79
C ILE A 35 -27.40 19.20 -18.64
N SER A 36 -27.55 17.89 -18.41
CA SER A 36 -28.55 17.07 -19.11
C SER A 36 -29.98 17.56 -18.87
N THR A 37 -30.33 17.92 -17.63
CA THR A 37 -31.67 18.46 -17.34
C THR A 37 -31.92 19.83 -17.95
N CYS A 38 -30.91 20.71 -17.97
CA CYS A 38 -31.01 22.03 -18.59
C CYS A 38 -31.19 21.95 -20.11
N VAL A 39 -30.52 21.01 -20.78
CA VAL A 39 -30.64 20.81 -22.23
C VAL A 39 -32.00 20.20 -22.60
N LEU A 40 -32.48 19.22 -21.84
CA LEU A 40 -33.73 18.51 -22.14
C LEU A 40 -35.00 19.32 -21.84
N HIS A 41 -34.95 20.28 -20.90
CA HIS A 41 -36.12 21.08 -20.49
C HIS A 41 -36.01 22.57 -20.86
N ALA A 42 -35.19 22.91 -21.86
CA ALA A 42 -35.00 24.29 -22.30
C ALA A 42 -36.29 24.98 -22.80
N GLN A 43 -37.34 24.23 -23.14
CA GLN A 43 -38.62 24.74 -23.66
C GLN A 43 -39.76 24.86 -22.62
N ASP A 44 -39.71 24.14 -21.49
CA ASP A 44 -40.77 24.11 -20.46
C ASP A 44 -40.26 24.62 -19.09
N LEU A 45 -39.95 25.92 -19.04
CA LEU A 45 -39.27 26.55 -17.92
C LEU A 45 -40.13 26.66 -16.65
N GLN A 46 -41.46 26.74 -16.78
CA GLN A 46 -42.35 27.05 -15.65
C GLN A 46 -42.74 25.83 -14.79
N HIS A 47 -42.75 24.61 -15.35
CA HIS A 47 -42.97 23.38 -14.58
C HIS A 47 -41.67 22.69 -14.11
N SER A 48 -40.53 23.04 -14.72
CA SER A 48 -39.23 22.40 -14.45
C SER A 48 -38.31 23.22 -13.53
N ALA A 49 -38.71 24.41 -13.10
CA ALA A 49 -37.87 25.31 -12.29
C ALA A 49 -37.51 24.76 -10.89
N LEU A 50 -38.47 24.11 -10.21
CA LEU A 50 -38.26 23.54 -8.87
C LEU A 50 -37.21 22.41 -8.84
N PRO A 51 -37.25 21.37 -9.71
CA PRO A 51 -36.23 20.34 -9.72
C PRO A 51 -34.86 20.89 -10.14
N ILE A 52 -34.79 21.80 -11.12
CA ILE A 52 -33.53 22.42 -11.55
C ILE A 52 -32.89 23.22 -10.41
N ALA A 53 -33.67 24.00 -9.65
CA ALA A 53 -33.19 24.72 -8.47
C ALA A 53 -32.73 23.78 -7.34
N ALA A 54 -33.42 22.65 -7.15
CA ALA A 54 -33.04 21.65 -6.15
C ALA A 54 -31.71 20.95 -6.51
N ILE A 55 -31.54 20.52 -7.76
CA ILE A 55 -30.31 19.83 -8.19
C ILE A 55 -29.13 20.81 -8.18
N SER A 56 -29.34 22.10 -8.52
CA SER A 56 -28.28 23.09 -8.50
C SER A 56 -27.81 23.37 -7.07
N ALA A 57 -28.72 23.51 -6.11
CA ALA A 57 -28.39 23.59 -4.69
C ALA A 57 -27.61 22.36 -4.20
N LEU A 58 -28.03 21.15 -4.60
CA LEU A 58 -27.34 19.90 -4.21
C LEU A 58 -25.92 19.80 -4.80
N SER A 59 -25.70 20.28 -6.03
CA SER A 59 -24.37 20.32 -6.65
C SER A 59 -23.44 21.30 -5.95
N VAL A 60 -23.95 22.46 -5.51
CA VAL A 60 -23.20 23.45 -4.72
C VAL A 60 -22.81 22.87 -3.36
N VAL A 61 -23.71 22.12 -2.71
CA VAL A 61 -23.41 21.42 -1.45
C VAL A 61 -22.29 20.39 -1.65
N LEU A 62 -22.33 19.58 -2.71
CA LEU A 62 -21.26 18.61 -3.01
C LEU A 62 -19.92 19.28 -3.29
N LEU A 63 -19.93 20.40 -4.00
CA LEU A 63 -18.71 21.18 -4.31
C LEU A 63 -18.14 21.84 -3.06
N ALA A 64 -18.99 22.35 -2.16
CA ALA A 64 -18.58 22.88 -0.86
C ALA A 64 -17.97 21.79 0.03
N VAL A 65 -18.55 20.59 0.04
CA VAL A 65 -17.99 19.43 0.76
C VAL A 65 -16.63 19.04 0.16
N LEU A 66 -16.48 19.04 -1.17
CA LEU A 66 -15.19 18.79 -1.84
C LEU A 66 -14.12 19.81 -1.43
N ALA A 67 -14.47 21.10 -1.44
CA ALA A 67 -13.56 22.17 -1.03
C ALA A 67 -13.18 22.06 0.45
N ALA A 68 -14.14 21.77 1.34
CA ALA A 68 -13.90 21.57 2.76
C ALA A 68 -12.99 20.37 3.03
N CYS A 69 -13.09 19.30 2.25
CA CYS A 69 -12.25 18.11 2.39
C CYS A 69 -10.80 18.32 1.93
N GLN A 70 -10.50 19.38 1.18
CA GLN A 70 -9.11 19.75 0.86
C GLN A 70 -8.38 20.38 2.06
N LEU A 71 -9.11 20.79 3.11
CA LEU A 71 -8.50 21.31 4.32
C LEU A 71 -8.04 20.15 5.23
N PRO A 72 -6.75 20.08 5.59
CA PRO A 72 -6.21 18.98 6.40
C PRO A 72 -6.84 18.92 7.80
N ALA A 73 -7.39 20.03 8.30
CA ALA A 73 -8.07 20.11 9.58
C ALA A 73 -9.37 19.27 9.62
N VAL A 74 -10.19 19.34 8.57
CA VAL A 74 -11.48 18.62 8.48
C VAL A 74 -11.24 17.11 8.38
N LEU A 75 -10.17 16.72 7.69
CA LEU A 75 -9.83 15.33 7.43
C LEU A 75 -9.17 14.60 8.63
N SER A 76 -8.70 15.34 9.62
CA SER A 76 -7.99 14.77 10.78
C SER A 76 -8.90 14.03 11.77
N SER A 77 -10.22 14.27 11.70
CA SER A 77 -11.19 13.71 12.64
C SER A 77 -12.11 12.70 11.96
N ASP A 78 -12.22 11.51 12.57
CA ASP A 78 -13.06 10.42 12.07
C ASP A 78 -14.54 10.81 11.99
N SER A 79 -15.01 11.67 12.90
CA SER A 79 -16.39 12.14 12.96
C SER A 79 -16.77 13.01 11.76
N TRP A 80 -15.90 13.94 11.34
CA TRP A 80 -16.17 14.79 10.18
C TRP A 80 -16.14 14.00 8.88
N MET A 81 -15.22 13.03 8.73
CA MET A 81 -15.21 12.12 7.57
C MET A 81 -16.48 11.27 7.49
N CYS A 82 -16.99 10.80 8.62
CA CYS A 82 -18.26 10.06 8.64
C CYS A 82 -19.43 10.96 8.26
N ALA A 83 -19.51 12.16 8.86
CA ALA A 83 -20.58 13.12 8.60
C ALA A 83 -20.58 13.61 7.14
N SER A 84 -19.42 13.93 6.57
CA SER A 84 -19.29 14.37 5.18
C SER A 84 -19.62 13.25 4.19
N SER A 85 -19.29 12.00 4.52
CA SER A 85 -19.66 10.82 3.73
C SER A 85 -21.16 10.54 3.78
N LEU A 86 -21.80 10.70 4.95
CA LEU A 86 -23.26 10.61 5.11
C LEU A 86 -23.96 11.70 4.31
N LEU A 87 -23.48 12.94 4.39
CA LEU A 87 -24.05 14.07 3.67
C LEU A 87 -23.90 13.90 2.15
N ALA A 88 -22.73 13.49 1.67
CA ALA A 88 -22.50 13.26 0.24
C ALA A 88 -23.35 12.11 -0.33
N THR A 89 -23.55 11.04 0.44
CA THR A 89 -24.45 9.95 0.01
C THR A 89 -25.91 10.38 0.01
N ALA A 90 -26.35 11.14 1.02
CA ALA A 90 -27.69 11.70 1.08
C ALA A 90 -27.97 12.68 -0.08
N THR A 91 -27.03 13.57 -0.40
CA THR A 91 -27.23 14.56 -1.48
C THR A 91 -27.31 13.90 -2.85
N VAL A 92 -26.46 12.90 -3.13
CA VAL A 92 -26.49 12.20 -4.42
C VAL A 92 -27.72 11.27 -4.53
N THR A 93 -28.16 10.66 -3.43
CA THR A 93 -29.40 9.86 -3.44
C THR A 93 -30.63 10.73 -3.66
N VAL A 94 -30.72 11.89 -3.00
CA VAL A 94 -31.81 12.85 -3.26
C VAL A 94 -31.75 13.39 -4.69
N ALA A 95 -30.57 13.78 -5.19
CA ALA A 95 -30.42 14.25 -6.57
C ALA A 95 -30.83 13.21 -7.61
N THR A 96 -30.51 11.93 -7.36
CA THR A 96 -30.89 10.84 -8.26
C THR A 96 -32.37 10.47 -8.16
N ILE A 97 -32.99 10.52 -6.98
CA ILE A 97 -34.45 10.30 -6.83
C ILE A 97 -35.24 11.39 -7.55
N LEU A 98 -34.82 12.66 -7.43
CA LEU A 98 -35.46 13.79 -8.10
C LEU A 98 -35.42 13.69 -9.63
N LEU A 99 -34.36 13.08 -10.19
CA LEU A 99 -34.24 12.82 -11.63
C LEU A 99 -34.90 11.51 -12.10
N ALA A 100 -34.75 10.45 -11.31
CA ALA A 100 -35.13 9.08 -11.70
C ALA A 100 -36.63 8.82 -11.65
N GLY A 101 -37.42 9.74 -11.08
CA GLY A 101 -38.88 9.73 -11.20
C GLY A 101 -39.38 9.71 -12.66
N ARG A 102 -38.53 9.99 -13.67
CA ARG A 102 -38.95 9.90 -15.08
C ARG A 102 -38.34 8.71 -15.83
N HIS A 103 -37.03 8.57 -16.10
CA HIS A 103 -36.58 7.46 -16.98
C HIS A 103 -35.09 7.05 -16.89
N ALA A 104 -34.57 6.43 -15.82
CA ALA A 104 -33.39 5.53 -15.96
C ALA A 104 -33.03 4.72 -14.69
N PRO A 105 -33.02 3.38 -14.75
CA PRO A 105 -32.50 2.53 -13.66
C PRO A 105 -30.95 2.46 -13.60
N LEU A 106 -30.26 2.71 -14.72
CA LEU A 106 -28.80 2.65 -14.84
C LEU A 106 -28.00 3.61 -13.91
N PRO A 107 -28.36 4.90 -13.75
CA PRO A 107 -27.63 5.80 -12.85
C PRO A 107 -27.81 5.42 -11.38
N LEU A 108 -28.96 4.85 -11.00
CA LEU A 108 -29.19 4.34 -9.64
C LEU A 108 -28.28 3.14 -9.33
N PHE A 109 -28.11 2.23 -10.30
CA PHE A 109 -27.19 1.10 -10.17
C PHE A 109 -25.73 1.54 -10.02
N ALA A 110 -25.28 2.46 -10.88
CA ALA A 110 -23.91 2.99 -10.81
C ALA A 110 -23.65 3.73 -9.49
N LEU A 111 -24.63 4.50 -9.01
CA LEU A 111 -24.54 5.19 -7.74
C LEU A 111 -24.45 4.22 -6.56
N LEU A 112 -25.27 3.16 -6.56
CA LEU A 112 -25.29 2.20 -5.46
C LEU A 112 -23.95 1.44 -5.38
N VAL A 113 -23.41 1.04 -6.52
CA VAL A 113 -22.08 0.41 -6.60
C VAL A 113 -21.00 1.40 -6.12
N ALA A 114 -21.04 2.66 -6.54
CA ALA A 114 -20.09 3.68 -6.06
C ALA A 114 -20.19 3.91 -4.54
N ALA A 115 -21.42 3.93 -3.99
CA ALA A 115 -21.66 4.08 -2.56
C ALA A 115 -21.13 2.88 -1.74
N HIS A 116 -21.19 1.67 -2.30
CA HIS A 116 -20.66 0.46 -1.66
C HIS A 116 -19.13 0.35 -1.73
N THR A 117 -18.52 0.85 -2.80
CA THR A 117 -17.11 0.56 -3.12
C THR A 117 -16.15 1.66 -2.70
N MET A 118 -16.59 2.92 -2.70
CA MET A 118 -15.70 4.07 -2.53
C MET A 118 -15.85 4.79 -1.18
N LEU A 119 -16.83 4.41 -0.36
CA LEU A 119 -17.04 5.04 0.94
C LEU A 119 -15.99 4.59 1.99
N PRO A 120 -15.28 5.54 2.63
CA PRO A 120 -14.22 5.24 3.60
C PRO A 120 -14.76 4.86 5.00
N LEU A 121 -15.94 4.23 5.08
CA LEU A 121 -16.61 3.90 6.34
C LEU A 121 -16.29 2.47 6.80
N SER A 122 -16.58 2.19 8.08
CA SER A 122 -16.49 0.84 8.63
C SER A 122 -17.40 -0.14 7.87
N LYS A 123 -17.11 -1.43 7.98
CA LYS A 123 -17.83 -2.46 7.20
C LYS A 123 -19.33 -2.42 7.43
N VAL A 124 -19.70 -2.35 8.71
CA VAL A 124 -21.06 -2.32 9.20
C VAL A 124 -21.78 -1.03 8.78
N VAL A 125 -21.14 0.13 8.96
CA VAL A 125 -21.78 1.42 8.66
C VAL A 125 -22.05 1.59 7.17
N ALA A 126 -21.09 1.24 6.30
CA ALA A 126 -21.32 1.30 4.85
C ALA A 126 -22.38 0.29 4.38
N GLY A 127 -22.42 -0.90 4.99
CA GLY A 127 -23.46 -1.90 4.69
C GLY A 127 -24.86 -1.41 5.10
N ALA A 128 -24.98 -0.87 6.31
CA ALA A 128 -26.23 -0.29 6.81
C ALA A 128 -26.70 0.89 5.96
N LEU A 129 -25.79 1.81 5.61
CA LEU A 129 -26.12 2.97 4.77
C LEU A 129 -26.62 2.55 3.40
N ALA A 130 -25.94 1.61 2.76
CA ALA A 130 -26.38 1.14 1.46
C ALA A 130 -27.72 0.42 1.52
N ALA A 131 -27.98 -0.37 2.58
CA ALA A 131 -29.30 -0.97 2.80
C ALA A 131 -30.39 0.11 2.97
N ILE A 132 -30.13 1.15 3.77
CA ILE A 132 -31.05 2.29 3.95
C ILE A 132 -31.33 2.96 2.61
N VAL A 133 -30.30 3.22 1.80
CA VAL A 133 -30.44 3.83 0.48
C VAL A 133 -31.25 2.93 -0.47
N THR A 134 -31.01 1.62 -0.49
CA THR A 134 -31.81 0.71 -1.32
C THR A 134 -33.29 0.72 -0.92
N VAL A 135 -33.59 0.68 0.37
CA VAL A 135 -34.98 0.70 0.88
C VAL A 135 -35.64 2.04 0.55
N ALA A 136 -34.93 3.16 0.72
CA ALA A 136 -35.45 4.48 0.39
C ALA A 136 -35.77 4.60 -1.11
N CYS A 137 -34.85 4.20 -1.99
CA CYS A 137 -35.08 4.19 -3.44
C CYS A 137 -36.28 3.30 -3.83
N MET A 138 -36.35 2.10 -3.25
CA MET A 138 -37.46 1.17 -3.52
C MET A 138 -38.80 1.72 -3.05
N ALA A 139 -38.86 2.33 -1.87
CA ALA A 139 -40.07 2.97 -1.36
C ALA A 139 -40.53 4.13 -2.26
N THR A 140 -39.60 4.98 -2.72
CA THR A 140 -39.92 6.08 -3.63
C THR A 140 -40.39 5.59 -5.01
N SER A 141 -39.77 4.53 -5.55
CA SER A 141 -40.19 3.95 -6.84
C SER A 141 -41.58 3.32 -6.77
N ILE A 142 -41.91 2.65 -5.67
CA ILE A 142 -43.25 2.09 -5.44
C ILE A 142 -44.29 3.21 -5.32
N ALA A 143 -44.01 4.23 -4.49
CA ALA A 143 -44.92 5.36 -4.27
C ALA A 143 -45.15 6.21 -5.53
N TYR A 144 -44.15 6.34 -6.40
CA TYR A 144 -44.32 7.05 -7.66
C TYR A 144 -45.16 6.27 -8.68
N LYS A 145 -44.87 4.97 -8.84
CA LYS A 145 -45.53 4.13 -9.86
C LYS A 145 -46.97 3.77 -9.52
N ILE A 146 -47.30 3.64 -8.22
CA ILE A 146 -48.69 3.40 -7.79
C ILE A 146 -49.60 4.57 -8.15
N ASN A 147 -49.06 5.80 -8.23
CA ASN A 147 -49.80 7.03 -8.46
C ASN A 147 -49.89 7.42 -9.95
N THR A 148 -48.98 6.93 -10.80
CA THR A 148 -48.87 7.33 -12.22
C THR A 148 -49.35 6.26 -13.21
N HIS A 149 -49.04 4.97 -13.00
CA HIS A 149 -49.34 3.91 -13.97
C HIS A 149 -49.75 2.57 -13.31
N PRO A 150 -51.03 2.41 -12.91
CA PRO A 150 -51.50 1.17 -12.26
C PRO A 150 -51.46 -0.06 -13.18
N ASN A 151 -51.64 0.09 -14.49
CA ASN A 151 -51.74 -1.04 -15.44
C ASN A 151 -50.41 -1.75 -15.75
N SER A 152 -49.26 -1.10 -15.57
CA SER A 152 -47.93 -1.65 -15.91
C SER A 152 -47.01 -1.78 -14.68
N PHE A 153 -47.58 -1.68 -13.48
CA PHE A 153 -46.86 -1.66 -12.21
C PHE A 153 -45.92 -2.86 -12.04
N TYR A 154 -46.44 -4.08 -12.19
CA TYR A 154 -45.66 -5.31 -11.99
C TYR A 154 -44.57 -5.52 -13.05
N SER A 155 -44.86 -5.20 -14.31
CA SER A 155 -43.91 -5.40 -15.41
C SER A 155 -42.67 -4.50 -15.30
N GLN A 156 -42.75 -3.37 -14.57
CA GLN A 156 -41.64 -2.45 -14.40
C GLN A 156 -41.00 -2.51 -13.01
N LEU A 157 -41.70 -3.01 -11.98
CA LEU A 157 -41.17 -3.12 -10.62
C LEU A 157 -40.20 -4.30 -10.46
N ILE A 158 -40.52 -5.44 -11.05
CA ILE A 158 -39.69 -6.66 -10.97
C ILE A 158 -38.26 -6.43 -11.49
N PRO A 159 -38.03 -5.88 -12.71
CA PRO A 159 -36.66 -5.67 -13.19
C PRO A 159 -35.89 -4.63 -12.39
N GLU A 160 -36.56 -3.58 -11.90
CA GLU A 160 -35.92 -2.53 -11.10
C GLU A 160 -35.47 -3.05 -9.72
N THR A 161 -36.32 -3.83 -9.04
CA THR A 161 -35.98 -4.47 -7.77
C THR A 161 -34.85 -5.50 -7.95
N ALA A 162 -34.90 -6.31 -9.02
CA ALA A 162 -33.84 -7.26 -9.35
C ALA A 162 -32.49 -6.55 -9.59
N MET A 163 -32.51 -5.42 -10.29
CA MET A 163 -31.31 -4.63 -10.58
C MET A 163 -30.74 -3.97 -9.31
N LEU A 164 -31.58 -3.51 -8.39
CA LEU A 164 -31.15 -2.94 -7.11
C LEU A 164 -30.49 -3.99 -6.21
N ILE A 165 -31.06 -5.19 -6.14
CA ILE A 165 -30.48 -6.33 -5.41
C ILE A 165 -29.13 -6.71 -6.03
N ALA A 166 -29.07 -6.80 -7.35
CA ALA A 166 -27.82 -7.09 -8.07
C ALA A 166 -26.73 -6.06 -7.76
N ALA A 167 -27.07 -4.76 -7.73
CA ALA A 167 -26.14 -3.70 -7.37
C ALA A 167 -25.58 -3.86 -5.95
N SER A 168 -26.43 -4.21 -4.97
CA SER A 168 -25.99 -4.47 -3.60
C SER A 168 -25.08 -5.68 -3.49
N CYS A 169 -25.43 -6.77 -4.18
CA CYS A 169 -24.59 -7.97 -4.24
C CYS A 169 -23.22 -7.68 -4.85
N THR A 170 -23.18 -6.99 -5.99
CA THR A 170 -21.93 -6.59 -6.65
C THR A 170 -21.10 -5.65 -5.76
N GLY A 171 -21.74 -4.67 -5.11
CA GLY A 171 -21.07 -3.75 -4.20
C GLY A 171 -20.41 -4.46 -3.00
N ILE A 172 -21.12 -5.40 -2.37
CA ILE A 172 -20.58 -6.20 -1.25
C ILE A 172 -19.46 -7.11 -1.74
N TYR A 173 -19.64 -7.78 -2.87
CA TYR A 173 -18.63 -8.67 -3.46
C TYR A 173 -17.34 -7.91 -3.78
N TYR A 174 -17.45 -6.78 -4.50
CA TYR A 174 -16.30 -5.95 -4.86
C TYR A 174 -15.56 -5.47 -3.62
N ARG A 175 -16.27 -5.04 -2.57
CA ARG A 175 -15.66 -4.60 -1.32
C ARG A 175 -14.91 -5.71 -0.58
N ARG A 176 -15.43 -6.94 -0.60
CA ARG A 176 -14.71 -8.10 -0.05
C ARG A 176 -13.45 -8.40 -0.86
N MET A 177 -13.57 -8.38 -2.18
CA MET A 177 -12.44 -8.63 -3.08
C MET A 177 -11.33 -7.59 -2.89
N THR A 178 -11.66 -6.30 -2.85
CA THR A 178 -10.66 -5.22 -2.67
C THR A 178 -9.99 -5.29 -1.31
N GLU A 179 -10.74 -5.58 -0.25
CA GLU A 179 -10.16 -5.75 1.08
C GLU A 179 -9.18 -6.92 1.13
N GLU A 180 -9.55 -8.06 0.54
CA GLU A 180 -8.64 -9.19 0.43
C GLU A 180 -7.40 -8.86 -0.40
N ALA A 181 -7.56 -8.18 -1.53
CA ALA A 181 -6.45 -7.75 -2.36
C ALA A 181 -5.49 -6.84 -1.57
N HIS A 182 -6.01 -5.84 -0.85
CA HIS A 182 -5.19 -4.97 0.00
C HIS A 182 -4.46 -5.72 1.11
N ARG A 183 -5.15 -6.66 1.79
CA ARG A 183 -4.52 -7.48 2.83
C ARG A 183 -3.40 -8.35 2.26
N ARG A 184 -3.64 -8.98 1.10
CA ARG A 184 -2.64 -9.81 0.42
C ARG A 184 -1.43 -8.99 -0.01
N THR A 185 -1.64 -7.83 -0.63
CA THR A 185 -0.54 -6.93 -1.03
C THR A 185 0.28 -6.49 0.18
N PHE A 186 -0.36 -6.12 1.29
CA PHE A 186 0.35 -5.71 2.49
C PHE A 186 1.20 -6.84 3.10
N VAL A 187 0.63 -8.04 3.25
CA VAL A 187 1.36 -9.21 3.75
C VAL A 187 2.53 -9.55 2.82
N GLY A 188 2.32 -9.47 1.50
CA GLY A 188 3.37 -9.66 0.50
C GLY A 188 4.49 -8.62 0.64
N THR A 189 4.16 -7.34 0.78
CA THR A 189 5.15 -6.27 0.98
C THR A 189 5.93 -6.45 2.28
N ARG A 190 5.24 -6.80 3.39
CA ARG A 190 5.90 -7.09 4.68
C ARG A 190 6.92 -8.22 4.53
N THR A 191 6.49 -9.35 3.97
CA THR A 191 7.34 -10.53 3.80
C THR A 191 8.55 -10.21 2.91
N CYS A 192 8.34 -9.42 1.85
CA CYS A 192 9.43 -8.96 0.98
C CYS A 192 10.45 -8.10 1.73
N ILE A 193 10.00 -7.13 2.53
CA ILE A 193 10.88 -6.26 3.31
C ILE A 193 11.66 -7.09 4.35
N GLU A 194 11.00 -7.99 5.06
CA GLU A 194 11.63 -8.85 6.06
C GLU A 194 12.74 -9.72 5.45
N SER A 195 12.47 -10.36 4.31
CA SER A 195 13.47 -11.11 3.56
C SER A 195 14.62 -10.24 3.05
N ARG A 196 14.34 -8.99 2.62
CA ARG A 196 15.38 -8.05 2.19
C ARG A 196 16.31 -7.65 3.33
N VAL A 197 15.76 -7.33 4.49
CA VAL A 197 16.56 -6.99 5.69
C VAL A 197 17.43 -8.17 6.11
N LYS A 198 16.86 -9.37 6.15
CA LYS A 198 17.62 -10.59 6.48
C LYS A 198 18.77 -10.82 5.50
N LEU A 199 18.51 -10.65 4.20
CA LEU A 199 19.51 -10.83 3.15
C LEU A 199 20.64 -9.80 3.22
N GLU A 200 20.34 -8.53 3.53
CA GLU A 200 21.39 -7.51 3.73
C GLU A 200 22.25 -7.83 4.96
N CYS A 201 21.66 -8.28 6.07
CA CYS A 201 22.41 -8.69 7.26
C CYS A 201 23.35 -9.88 6.98
N GLU A 202 22.86 -10.93 6.29
CA GLU A 202 23.67 -12.08 5.89
C GLU A 202 24.81 -11.66 4.93
N LYS A 203 24.54 -10.72 4.02
CA LYS A 203 25.54 -10.15 3.11
C LYS A 203 26.60 -9.35 3.86
N GLU A 204 26.24 -8.48 4.80
CA GLU A 204 27.18 -7.73 5.63
C GLU A 204 28.08 -8.68 6.44
N GLN A 205 27.50 -9.72 7.04
CA GLN A 205 28.25 -10.74 7.76
C GLN A 205 29.23 -11.48 6.84
N GLN A 206 28.80 -11.83 5.62
CA GLN A 206 29.67 -12.47 4.63
C GLN A 206 30.82 -11.54 4.20
N GLU A 207 30.57 -10.25 4.00
CA GLU A 207 31.60 -9.27 3.64
C GLU A 207 32.61 -9.08 4.78
N GLN A 208 32.15 -9.01 6.03
CA GLN A 208 33.02 -8.93 7.21
C GLN A 208 33.90 -10.17 7.35
N LEU A 209 33.33 -11.37 7.17
CA LEU A 209 34.09 -12.62 7.22
C LEU A 209 35.14 -12.68 6.10
N LEU A 210 34.79 -12.26 4.88
CA LEU A 210 35.72 -12.24 3.76
C LEU A 210 36.91 -11.30 4.02
N LEU A 211 36.64 -10.11 4.56
CA LEU A 211 37.68 -9.13 4.91
C LEU A 211 38.51 -9.51 6.14
N SER A 212 38.00 -10.39 7.01
CA SER A 212 38.76 -10.87 8.18
C SER A 212 39.89 -11.84 7.82
N VAL A 213 39.82 -12.48 6.65
CA VAL A 213 40.80 -13.50 6.20
C VAL A 213 41.60 -13.02 4.99
N ILE A 214 41.03 -12.15 4.16
CA ILE A 214 41.63 -11.70 2.90
C ILE A 214 41.81 -10.16 2.93
N PRO A 215 43.00 -9.64 2.61
CA PRO A 215 43.23 -8.20 2.51
C PRO A 215 42.26 -7.50 1.54
N ALA A 216 41.80 -6.31 1.91
CA ALA A 216 40.76 -5.56 1.18
C ALA A 216 41.08 -5.33 -0.32
N TYR A 217 42.36 -5.21 -0.69
CA TYR A 217 42.78 -5.00 -2.08
C TYR A 217 42.65 -6.26 -2.96
N ILE A 218 42.58 -7.45 -2.37
CA ILE A 218 42.37 -8.73 -3.08
C ILE A 218 40.90 -9.19 -2.98
N ALA A 219 40.18 -8.70 -1.97
CA ALA A 219 38.80 -9.09 -1.66
C ALA A 219 37.83 -8.97 -2.86
N ALA A 220 37.93 -7.90 -3.65
CA ALA A 220 37.08 -7.68 -4.81
C ALA A 220 37.30 -8.72 -5.92
N GLU A 221 38.55 -9.12 -6.16
CA GLU A 221 38.92 -10.11 -7.18
C GLU A 221 38.48 -11.51 -6.77
N VAL A 222 38.69 -11.87 -5.50
CA VAL A 222 38.24 -13.17 -4.95
C VAL A 222 36.72 -13.28 -4.92
N LYS A 223 36.01 -12.20 -4.55
CA LYS A 223 34.54 -12.16 -4.62
C LYS A 223 34.05 -12.38 -6.05
N ARG A 224 34.69 -11.74 -7.04
CA ARG A 224 34.37 -11.90 -8.46
C ARG A 224 34.61 -13.34 -8.93
N SER A 225 35.74 -13.95 -8.58
CA SER A 225 36.06 -15.33 -8.99
C SER A 225 35.10 -16.36 -8.39
N ILE A 226 34.69 -16.18 -7.13
CA ILE A 226 33.65 -17.00 -6.48
C ILE A 226 32.31 -16.85 -7.21
N MET A 227 31.88 -15.61 -7.48
CA MET A 227 30.62 -15.34 -8.18
C MET A 227 30.58 -15.97 -9.58
N LEU A 228 31.65 -15.87 -10.36
CA LEU A 228 31.75 -16.48 -11.69
C LEU A 228 31.62 -18.00 -11.61
N LYS A 229 32.33 -18.65 -10.67
CA LYS A 229 32.23 -20.10 -10.46
C LYS A 229 30.85 -20.55 -10.00
N MET A 230 30.15 -19.74 -9.19
CA MET A 230 28.77 -20.01 -8.80
C MET A 230 27.80 -19.87 -9.98
N ALA A 231 27.98 -18.86 -10.84
CA ALA A 231 27.17 -18.70 -12.05
C ALA A 231 27.35 -19.87 -13.03
N ASP A 232 28.58 -20.33 -13.21
CA ASP A 232 28.90 -21.51 -14.03
C ASP A 232 28.32 -22.81 -13.43
N ALA A 233 28.30 -22.95 -12.09
CA ALA A 233 27.77 -24.14 -11.41
C ALA A 233 26.25 -24.32 -11.62
N CYS A 234 25.51 -23.23 -11.85
CA CYS A 234 24.09 -23.31 -12.18
C CYS A 234 23.82 -23.78 -13.62
N GLN A 235 24.85 -23.82 -14.49
CA GLN A 235 24.71 -24.17 -15.91
C GLN A 235 25.27 -25.55 -16.26
N GLN A 236 26.13 -26.13 -15.42
CA GLN A 236 26.84 -27.38 -15.73
C GLN A 236 26.75 -28.36 -14.55
N GLU A 237 25.90 -29.38 -14.65
CA GLU A 237 25.64 -30.36 -13.57
C GLU A 237 26.81 -31.31 -13.26
N GLN A 238 27.88 -31.36 -14.06
CA GLN A 238 28.92 -32.36 -13.88
C GLN A 238 30.31 -31.81 -14.21
N SER A 239 31.08 -31.50 -13.16
CA SER A 239 32.51 -31.81 -13.12
C SER A 239 33.03 -31.55 -11.70
N ASN A 240 33.84 -32.46 -11.18
CA ASN A 240 34.60 -32.32 -9.94
C ASN A 240 35.37 -30.99 -9.93
N ARG A 241 34.85 -29.95 -9.26
CA ARG A 241 35.56 -28.66 -9.16
C ARG A 241 36.39 -28.64 -7.88
N SER A 242 37.65 -29.05 -7.99
CA SER A 242 38.63 -28.80 -6.93
C SER A 242 38.87 -27.29 -6.81
N PHE A 243 38.60 -26.72 -5.63
CA PHE A 243 38.97 -25.36 -5.24
C PHE A 243 40.49 -25.24 -5.09
N HIS A 244 41.25 -25.29 -6.19
CA HIS A 244 42.69 -25.03 -6.18
C HIS A 244 43.02 -23.94 -7.20
N GLU A 245 42.62 -22.72 -6.88
CA GLU A 245 43.16 -21.52 -7.52
C GLU A 245 44.00 -20.80 -6.47
N MET A 246 45.31 -20.96 -6.54
CA MET A 246 46.25 -20.30 -5.65
C MET A 246 46.58 -18.92 -6.23
N TYR A 247 46.20 -17.86 -5.52
CA TYR A 247 46.50 -16.49 -5.98
C TYR A 247 47.91 -16.09 -5.54
N VAL A 248 48.85 -16.05 -6.48
CA VAL A 248 50.26 -15.68 -6.23
C VAL A 248 50.61 -14.44 -7.04
N GLN A 249 51.01 -13.37 -6.38
CA GLN A 249 51.50 -12.14 -7.02
C GLN A 249 52.96 -11.87 -6.66
N ARG A 250 53.74 -11.45 -7.67
CA ARG A 250 55.12 -10.99 -7.45
C ARG A 250 55.10 -9.50 -7.13
N HIS A 251 55.59 -9.14 -5.95
CA HIS A 251 55.81 -7.75 -5.56
C HIS A 251 57.30 -7.45 -5.54
N ASN A 252 57.71 -6.36 -6.21
CA ASN A 252 59.08 -5.84 -6.14
C ASN A 252 59.10 -4.70 -5.10
N ASN A 253 60.25 -4.48 -4.44
CA ASN A 253 60.45 -3.42 -3.44
C ASN A 253 59.57 -3.54 -2.17
N VAL A 254 59.48 -4.74 -1.60
CA VAL A 254 58.84 -4.98 -0.29
C VAL A 254 59.90 -5.25 0.78
N SER A 255 59.60 -4.92 2.03
CA SER A 255 60.41 -5.30 3.20
C SER A 255 59.62 -6.29 4.05
N ILE A 256 60.27 -7.36 4.50
CA ILE A 256 59.66 -8.40 5.34
C ILE A 256 60.28 -8.30 6.73
N LEU A 257 59.43 -8.16 7.76
CA LEU A 257 59.85 -8.15 9.17
C LEU A 257 59.47 -9.49 9.82
N TYR A 258 60.45 -10.16 10.41
CA TYR A 258 60.23 -11.31 11.28
C TYR A 258 60.39 -10.87 12.75
N ALA A 259 59.51 -11.35 13.62
CA ALA A 259 59.58 -11.13 15.06
C ALA A 259 59.23 -12.45 15.76
N ASP A 260 59.94 -12.75 16.85
CA ASP A 260 59.75 -13.95 17.65
C ASP A 260 59.69 -13.60 19.14
N ILE A 261 58.95 -14.38 19.91
CA ILE A 261 58.83 -14.21 21.37
C ILE A 261 60.00 -14.96 22.01
N VAL A 262 60.99 -14.20 22.47
CA VAL A 262 62.14 -14.76 23.18
C VAL A 262 61.67 -15.45 24.47
N ASN A 263 62.18 -16.65 24.74
CA ASN A 263 61.88 -17.45 25.92
C ASN A 263 60.38 -17.81 26.09
N PHE A 264 59.67 -18.07 24.99
CA PHE A 264 58.26 -18.49 25.05
C PHE A 264 58.05 -19.81 25.81
N THR A 265 58.91 -20.81 25.60
CA THR A 265 58.80 -22.16 26.21
C THR A 265 58.80 -22.14 27.75
N PRO A 266 59.75 -21.49 28.45
CA PRO A 266 59.71 -21.41 29.92
C PRO A 266 58.55 -20.56 30.45
N LEU A 267 58.06 -19.58 29.67
CA LEU A 267 56.90 -18.76 30.03
C LEU A 267 55.60 -19.59 30.00
N SER A 268 55.44 -20.45 28.99
CA SER A 268 54.24 -21.29 28.84
C SER A 268 54.16 -22.42 29.87
N GLU A 269 55.30 -22.89 30.39
CA GLU A 269 55.36 -23.87 31.49
C GLU A 269 54.93 -23.30 32.86
N GLN A 270 55.08 -21.99 33.06
CA GLN A 270 54.78 -21.31 34.33
C GLN A 270 53.33 -20.81 34.42
N LEU A 271 52.60 -20.76 33.31
CA LEU A 271 51.25 -20.20 33.21
C LEU A 271 50.20 -21.28 33.04
N SER A 272 49.00 -21.03 33.56
CA SER A 272 47.83 -21.84 33.22
C SER A 272 47.43 -21.60 31.75
N ALA A 273 46.79 -22.59 31.11
CA ALA A 273 46.36 -22.46 29.72
C ALA A 273 45.45 -21.23 29.48
N SER A 274 44.60 -20.88 30.45
CA SER A 274 43.77 -19.66 30.42
C SER A 274 44.62 -18.39 30.38
N ASP A 275 45.62 -18.32 31.25
CA ASP A 275 46.38 -17.09 31.47
C ASP A 275 47.38 -16.88 30.34
N LEU A 276 47.97 -17.95 29.80
CA LEU A 276 48.79 -17.90 28.60
C LEU A 276 48.00 -17.36 27.39
N VAL A 277 46.77 -17.84 27.17
CA VAL A 277 45.91 -17.36 26.07
C VAL A 277 45.56 -15.89 26.26
N LYS A 278 45.27 -15.44 27.48
CA LYS A 278 45.01 -14.02 27.77
C LYS A 278 46.23 -13.15 27.50
N THR A 279 47.41 -13.54 27.97
CA THR A 279 48.66 -12.80 27.76
C THR A 279 49.00 -12.70 26.27
N LEU A 280 48.84 -13.80 25.51
CA LEU A 280 49.05 -13.79 24.06
C LEU A 280 48.03 -12.92 23.32
N ASN A 281 46.76 -12.98 23.69
CA ASN A 281 45.71 -12.18 23.05
C ASN A 281 45.93 -10.67 23.31
N GLU A 282 46.43 -10.29 24.48
CA GLU A 282 46.81 -8.90 24.75
C GLU A 282 48.04 -8.46 23.95
N LEU A 283 49.08 -9.30 23.87
CA LEU A 283 50.28 -9.03 23.07
C LEU A 283 49.93 -8.84 21.59
N PHE A 284 49.19 -9.78 21.01
CA PHE A 284 48.77 -9.70 19.61
C PHE A 284 47.79 -8.55 19.36
N GLY A 285 46.87 -8.28 20.29
CA GLY A 285 45.99 -7.10 20.19
C GLY A 285 46.76 -5.77 20.17
N ARG A 286 47.86 -5.64 20.92
CA ARG A 286 48.74 -4.45 20.84
C ARG A 286 49.49 -4.38 19.52
N PHE A 287 49.96 -5.51 18.98
CA PHE A 287 50.59 -5.55 17.67
C PHE A 287 49.61 -5.14 16.56
N ASP A 288 48.37 -5.62 16.59
CA ASP A 288 47.33 -5.27 15.62
C ASP A 288 47.02 -3.77 15.62
N GLN A 289 46.95 -3.15 16.81
CA GLN A 289 46.77 -1.70 16.94
C GLN A 289 47.93 -0.91 16.31
N ILE A 290 49.17 -1.31 16.59
CA ILE A 290 50.36 -0.65 16.03
C ILE A 290 50.40 -0.81 14.50
N ALA A 291 50.02 -1.98 13.99
CA ALA A 291 49.95 -2.27 12.56
C ALA A 291 48.88 -1.41 11.86
N GLN A 292 47.69 -1.25 12.45
CA GLN A 292 46.63 -0.40 11.90
C GLN A 292 47.01 1.09 11.86
N VAL A 293 47.65 1.60 12.92
CA VAL A 293 48.08 3.01 12.99
C VAL A 293 49.11 3.33 11.90
N LYS A 294 50.10 2.46 11.67
CA LYS A 294 51.08 2.66 10.59
C LYS A 294 50.46 2.57 9.19
N HIS A 295 49.40 1.80 9.00
CA HIS A 295 48.71 1.64 7.72
C HIS A 295 47.93 2.89 7.26
N HIS A 296 47.69 3.87 8.14
CA HIS A 296 47.01 5.15 7.85
C HIS A 296 47.96 6.31 7.49
N PHE A 297 49.28 6.15 7.72
CA PHE A 297 50.29 7.19 7.53
C PHE A 297 51.23 6.93 6.33
N SER A 298 50.97 5.90 5.53
CA SER A 298 51.67 5.58 4.28
C SER A 298 50.70 5.58 3.11
#